data_AF-A0A0J8WQA6-F1
#
_entry.id   AF-A0A0J8WQA6-F1
#
_cell.length_a   1.000
_cell.length_b   1.000
_cell.length_c   1.000
_cell.angle_alpha   90.00
_cell.angle_beta   90.00
_cell.angle_gamma   90.00
#
_symmetry.space_group_name_H-M   'P 1'
#
loop_
_entity.id
_entity.type
_entity.pdbx_description
1 polymer ?
#
loop_
_entity_poly.entity_id
_entity_poly.type
_entity_poly.pdbx_seq_one_letter_code
_entity_poly.pdbx_strand_id
1 'polypeptide(L)'
;MSSLVTTIAPAVVAVLTAAGAVIGIQFRDVDAYERRRGIWQWLLVLLAAVATMGAVGSASGVGNLLQATLLAVFAAAAVVLAHVMWRRRVPDAEPRIVAVATTAAICAVLVIAGVVSLTYINDKGCRQADLLVQYTRVSSGAVMPSFNSGQGPTAGDYENWSKLIREAADQVTASDLAPHAKRIGELATEITEAAKANDKPRHASLGVEYYDELKPILAKCRITL
;
A
#
# COMPACT_ATOMS: atom_id res chain seq x y z
N MET A 1 -1.53 2.09 -12.13
CA MET A 1 -0.54 1.00 -11.96
C MET A 1 -0.88 0.02 -10.83
N SER A 2 -1.78 0.39 -9.91
CA SER A 2 -1.98 -0.28 -8.61
C SER A 2 -2.94 -1.49 -8.57
N SER A 3 -3.56 -1.87 -9.69
CA SER A 3 -4.33 -3.14 -9.79
C SER A 3 -3.51 -4.23 -10.47
N LEU A 4 -2.71 -3.85 -11.47
CA LEU A 4 -1.90 -4.80 -12.24
C LEU A 4 -0.83 -5.46 -11.35
N VAL A 5 -0.08 -4.69 -10.57
CA VAL A 5 1.00 -5.22 -9.72
C VAL A 5 0.44 -6.06 -8.57
N THR A 6 -0.65 -5.63 -7.94
CA THR A 6 -1.33 -6.37 -6.86
C THR A 6 -1.92 -7.70 -7.31
N THR A 7 -2.28 -7.85 -8.59
CA THR A 7 -2.87 -9.08 -9.13
C THR A 7 -1.85 -9.96 -9.83
N ILE A 8 -0.92 -9.38 -10.60
CA ILE A 8 0.10 -10.13 -11.35
C ILE A 8 1.20 -10.66 -10.43
N ALA A 9 1.67 -9.88 -9.45
CA ALA A 9 2.79 -10.32 -8.62
C ALA A 9 2.48 -11.60 -7.82
N PRO A 10 1.32 -11.73 -7.15
CA PRO A 10 0.95 -13.00 -6.49
C PRO A 10 0.84 -14.17 -7.47
N ALA A 11 0.32 -13.94 -8.67
CA ALA A 11 0.19 -14.98 -9.70
C ALA A 11 1.57 -15.46 -10.20
N VAL A 12 2.49 -14.54 -10.48
CA VAL A 12 3.87 -14.86 -10.88
C VAL A 12 4.58 -15.61 -9.76
N VAL A 13 4.43 -15.16 -8.51
CA VAL A 13 4.98 -15.88 -7.35
C VAL A 13 4.38 -17.29 -7.25
N ALA A 14 3.08 -17.45 -7.44
CA ALA A 14 2.44 -18.78 -7.42
C ALA A 14 3.02 -19.71 -8.49
N VAL A 15 3.17 -19.23 -9.74
CA VAL A 15 3.72 -20.02 -10.85
C VAL A 15 5.18 -20.41 -10.58
N LEU A 16 6.02 -19.46 -10.16
CA LEU A 16 7.43 -19.72 -9.84
C LEU A 16 7.58 -20.67 -8.65
N THR A 17 6.74 -20.51 -7.61
CA THR A 17 6.74 -21.41 -6.45
C THR A 17 6.28 -22.81 -6.84
N ALA A 18 5.24 -22.93 -7.68
CA ALA A 18 4.78 -24.22 -8.18
C ALA A 18 5.87 -24.93 -9.02
N ALA A 19 6.57 -24.19 -9.88
CA ALA A 19 7.71 -24.72 -10.63
C ALA A 19 8.83 -25.21 -9.69
N GLY A 20 9.14 -24.45 -8.63
CA GLY A 20 10.16 -24.82 -7.64
C GLY A 20 9.76 -25.95 -6.68
N ALA A 21 8.46 -26.27 -6.56
CA ALA A 21 7.93 -27.18 -5.56
C ALA A 21 7.28 -28.46 -6.11
N VAL A 22 6.92 -28.51 -7.41
CA VAL A 22 6.10 -29.58 -7.97
C VAL A 22 6.70 -30.25 -9.22
N ILE A 23 7.71 -29.64 -9.86
CA ILE A 23 8.33 -30.22 -11.06
C ILE A 23 8.84 -31.64 -10.80
N GLY A 24 8.51 -32.57 -11.70
CA GLY A 24 8.98 -33.97 -11.64
C GLY A 24 8.22 -34.86 -10.63
N ILE A 25 7.21 -34.34 -9.92
CA ILE A 25 6.36 -35.16 -9.06
C ILE A 25 5.25 -35.80 -9.90
N GLN A 26 5.17 -37.14 -9.88
CA GLN A 26 4.05 -37.88 -10.46
C GLN A 26 2.98 -38.14 -9.39
N PHE A 27 1.74 -37.70 -9.64
CA PHE A 27 0.61 -37.88 -8.72
C PHE A 27 -0.34 -39.02 -9.11
N ARG A 28 -0.04 -39.73 -10.21
CA ARG A 28 -1.00 -40.61 -10.87
C ARG A 28 -1.28 -41.90 -10.08
N ASP A 29 -0.32 -42.39 -9.28
CA ASP A 29 -0.44 -43.66 -8.54
C ASP A 29 0.36 -43.63 -7.21
N VAL A 30 0.03 -42.67 -6.32
CA VAL A 30 0.72 -42.50 -5.02
C VAL A 30 -0.18 -42.82 -3.84
N ASP A 31 0.40 -43.47 -2.83
CA ASP A 31 -0.25 -43.78 -1.56
C ASP A 31 -0.85 -42.53 -0.89
N ALA A 32 -1.86 -42.74 -0.03
CA ALA A 32 -2.56 -41.67 0.68
C ALA A 32 -1.62 -40.71 1.43
N TYR A 33 -0.51 -41.23 1.96
CA TYR A 33 0.52 -40.43 2.63
C TYR A 33 1.22 -39.45 1.67
N GLU A 34 1.61 -39.91 0.49
CA GLU A 34 2.28 -39.09 -0.51
C GLU A 34 1.34 -38.08 -1.18
N ARG A 35 0.04 -38.41 -1.27
CA ARG A 35 -1.01 -37.48 -1.70
C ARG A 35 -1.19 -36.33 -0.71
N ARG A 36 -1.19 -36.62 0.60
CA ARG A 36 -1.28 -35.61 1.67
C ARG A 36 -0.10 -34.64 1.65
N ARG A 37 1.12 -35.14 1.41
CA ARG A 37 2.31 -34.29 1.23
C ARG A 37 2.21 -33.38 -0.01
N GLY A 38 1.68 -33.90 -1.12
CA GLY A 38 1.41 -33.09 -2.31
C GLY A 38 0.44 -31.94 -2.04
N ILE A 39 -0.63 -32.20 -1.28
CA ILE A 39 -1.58 -31.15 -0.85
C ILE A 39 -0.86 -30.07 -0.03
N TRP A 40 0.02 -30.45 0.90
CA TRP A 40 0.81 -29.48 1.67
C TRP A 40 1.71 -28.59 0.81
N GLN A 41 2.33 -29.13 -0.25
CA GLN A 41 3.14 -28.32 -1.17
C GLN A 41 2.28 -27.29 -1.91
N TRP A 42 1.10 -27.69 -2.40
CA TRP A 42 0.17 -26.76 -3.05
C TRP A 42 -0.39 -25.73 -2.07
N LEU A 43 -0.63 -26.10 -0.81
CA LEU A 43 -1.00 -25.14 0.23
C LEU A 43 0.12 -24.12 0.49
N LEU A 44 1.39 -24.51 0.44
CA LEU A 44 2.51 -23.57 0.55
C LEU A 44 2.62 -22.62 -0.66
N VAL A 45 2.33 -23.10 -1.87
CA VAL A 45 2.23 -22.25 -3.07
C VAL A 45 1.12 -21.20 -2.89
N LEU A 46 -0.06 -21.63 -2.44
CA LEU A 46 -1.18 -20.72 -2.16
C LEU A 46 -0.84 -19.74 -1.05
N LEU A 47 -0.21 -20.20 0.03
CA LEU A 47 0.24 -19.37 1.14
C LEU A 47 1.23 -18.29 0.65
N ALA A 48 2.21 -18.65 -0.19
CA ALA A 48 3.15 -17.71 -0.76
C ALA A 48 2.44 -16.62 -1.58
N ALA A 49 1.46 -17.00 -2.41
CA ALA A 49 0.67 -16.07 -3.21
C ALA A 49 -0.17 -15.11 -2.34
N VAL A 50 -0.91 -15.65 -1.36
CA VAL A 50 -1.76 -14.86 -0.47
C VAL A 50 -0.92 -13.94 0.43
N ALA A 51 0.18 -14.43 0.98
CA ALA A 51 1.09 -13.61 1.79
C ALA A 51 1.75 -12.50 0.95
N THR A 52 2.10 -12.78 -0.32
CA THR A 52 2.59 -11.76 -1.25
C THR A 52 1.53 -10.69 -1.52
N MET A 53 0.28 -11.10 -1.76
CA MET A 53 -0.84 -10.17 -1.95
C MET A 53 -1.02 -9.26 -0.72
N GLY A 54 -0.98 -9.85 0.49
CA GLY A 54 -1.06 -9.11 1.74
C GLY A 54 0.12 -8.17 1.95
N ALA A 55 1.35 -8.59 1.60
CA ALA A 55 2.55 -7.77 1.71
C ALA A 55 2.51 -6.55 0.79
N VAL A 56 2.13 -6.75 -0.47
CA VAL A 56 1.96 -5.65 -1.44
C VAL A 56 0.83 -4.71 -1.02
N GLY A 57 -0.30 -5.26 -0.56
CA GLY A 57 -1.39 -4.46 -0.01
C GLY A 57 -0.94 -3.60 1.18
N SER A 58 -0.19 -4.18 2.11
CA SER A 58 0.34 -3.49 3.29
C SER A 58 1.42 -2.45 2.95
N ALA A 59 2.14 -2.64 1.84
CA ALA A 59 3.13 -1.68 1.35
C ALA A 59 2.51 -0.49 0.59
N SER A 60 1.24 -0.61 0.18
CA SER A 60 0.57 0.36 -0.69
C SER A 60 -0.12 1.50 0.06
N GLY A 61 -0.28 2.64 -0.61
CA GLY A 61 -0.93 3.84 -0.05
C GLY A 61 -0.22 4.35 1.21
N VAL A 62 -0.98 4.53 2.30
CA VAL A 62 -0.44 4.96 3.61
C VAL A 62 0.39 3.87 4.30
N GLY A 63 0.12 2.59 3.98
CA GLY A 63 0.91 1.38 4.24
C GLY A 63 1.81 1.26 5.47
N ASN A 64 1.74 0.13 6.18
CA ASN A 64 2.63 -0.18 7.30
C ASN A 64 3.85 -1.01 6.85
N LEU A 65 5.05 -0.42 6.91
CA LEU A 65 6.31 -1.08 6.54
C LEU A 65 6.54 -2.37 7.32
N LEU A 66 6.24 -2.38 8.62
CA LEU A 66 6.49 -3.54 9.48
C LEU A 66 5.58 -4.70 9.08
N GLN A 67 4.30 -4.44 8.84
CA GLN A 67 3.35 -5.45 8.39
C GLN A 67 3.70 -5.98 6.99
N ALA A 68 4.07 -5.09 6.06
CA ALA A 68 4.53 -5.46 4.74
C ALA A 68 5.76 -6.37 4.79
N THR A 69 6.74 -6.03 5.64
CA THR A 69 7.98 -6.79 5.80
C THR A 69 7.72 -8.17 6.40
N LEU A 70 6.89 -8.25 7.45
CA LEU A 70 6.54 -9.54 8.07
C LEU A 70 5.86 -10.46 7.05
N LEU A 71 4.87 -9.97 6.31
CA LEU A 71 4.17 -10.76 5.29
C LEU A 71 5.08 -11.18 4.13
N ALA A 72 6.02 -10.32 3.71
CA ALA A 72 7.02 -10.66 2.71
C ALA A 72 7.97 -11.78 3.19
N VAL A 73 8.40 -11.73 4.46
CA VAL A 73 9.21 -12.79 5.08
C VAL A 73 8.42 -14.10 5.17
N PHE A 74 7.14 -14.05 5.56
CA PHE A 74 6.27 -15.23 5.57
C PHE A 74 6.10 -15.83 4.17
N ALA A 75 5.91 -14.99 3.14
CA ALA A 75 5.83 -15.45 1.76
C ALA A 75 7.13 -16.13 1.31
N ALA A 76 8.28 -15.52 1.58
CA ALA A 76 9.58 -16.11 1.24
C ALA A 76 9.83 -17.43 1.99
N ALA A 77 9.47 -17.50 3.27
CA ALA A 77 9.56 -18.73 4.05
C ALA A 77 8.71 -19.86 3.46
N ALA A 78 7.49 -19.55 2.98
CA ALA A 78 6.63 -20.52 2.31
C ALA A 78 7.27 -21.09 1.03
N VAL A 79 7.88 -20.23 0.21
CA VAL A 79 8.63 -20.66 -0.99
C VAL A 79 9.79 -21.57 -0.63
N VAL A 80 10.61 -21.16 0.35
CA VAL A 80 11.79 -21.93 0.79
C VAL A 80 11.38 -23.29 1.33
N LEU A 81 10.35 -23.35 2.20
CA LEU A 81 9.84 -24.61 2.74
C LEU A 81 9.28 -25.52 1.64
N ALA A 82 8.55 -24.96 0.68
CA ALA A 82 8.01 -25.73 -0.45
C ALA A 82 9.13 -26.37 -1.28
N HIS A 83 10.20 -25.61 -1.55
CA HIS A 83 11.37 -26.09 -2.28
C HIS A 83 12.19 -27.13 -1.48
N VAL A 84 12.38 -26.92 -0.17
CA VAL A 84 13.07 -27.89 0.69
C VAL A 84 12.29 -29.21 0.76
N MET A 85 10.96 -29.14 0.88
CA MET A 85 10.10 -30.33 0.84
C MET A 85 10.19 -31.05 -0.51
N TRP A 86 10.22 -30.30 -1.62
CA TRP A 86 10.43 -30.84 -2.94
C TRP A 86 11.77 -31.58 -3.06
N ARG A 87 12.86 -30.97 -2.59
CA ARG A 87 14.20 -31.56 -2.69
C ARG A 87 14.32 -32.87 -1.88
N ARG A 88 13.58 -32.98 -0.77
CA ARG A 88 13.48 -34.22 0.01
C ARG A 88 12.66 -35.32 -0.68
N ARG A 89 11.72 -34.94 -1.55
CA ARG A 89 10.84 -35.89 -2.27
C ARG A 89 11.47 -36.41 -3.56
N VAL A 90 12.31 -35.61 -4.20
CA VAL A 90 12.99 -35.96 -5.46
C VAL A 90 14.52 -35.84 -5.27
N PRO A 91 15.14 -36.70 -4.44
CA PRO A 91 16.58 -36.63 -4.16
C PRO A 91 17.42 -36.84 -5.44
N ASP A 92 16.99 -37.79 -6.29
CA ASP A 92 17.68 -38.18 -7.52
C ASP A 92 17.18 -37.43 -8.77
N ALA A 93 16.61 -36.23 -8.58
CA ALA A 93 16.22 -35.39 -9.71
C ALA A 93 17.41 -35.09 -10.63
N GLU A 94 17.18 -35.12 -11.95
CA GLU A 94 18.19 -34.76 -12.94
C GLU A 94 18.78 -33.37 -12.66
N PRO A 95 20.08 -33.14 -12.89
CA PRO A 95 20.74 -31.86 -12.59
C PRO A 95 20.04 -30.65 -13.23
N ARG A 96 19.50 -30.83 -14.44
CA ARG A 96 18.73 -29.81 -15.14
C ARG A 96 17.44 -29.45 -14.41
N ILE A 97 16.71 -30.44 -13.90
CA ILE A 97 15.47 -30.24 -13.14
C ILE A 97 15.77 -29.51 -11.83
N VAL A 98 16.85 -29.89 -11.13
CA VAL A 98 17.30 -29.19 -9.92
C VAL A 98 17.63 -27.74 -10.22
N ALA A 99 18.38 -27.45 -11.28
CA ALA A 99 18.71 -26.09 -11.65
C ALA A 99 17.45 -25.24 -11.91
N VAL A 100 16.48 -25.78 -12.67
CA VAL A 100 15.21 -25.09 -12.96
C VAL A 100 14.39 -24.84 -11.69
N ALA A 101 14.23 -25.85 -10.82
CA ALA A 101 13.44 -25.70 -9.61
C ALA A 101 14.06 -24.70 -8.62
N THR A 102 15.39 -24.76 -8.44
CA THR A 102 16.11 -23.85 -7.54
C THR A 102 16.09 -22.42 -8.08
N THR A 103 16.33 -22.23 -9.38
CA THR A 103 16.26 -20.90 -10.00
C THR A 103 14.85 -20.32 -9.90
N ALA A 104 13.80 -21.12 -10.13
CA ALA A 104 12.42 -20.69 -9.96
C ALA A 104 12.12 -20.25 -8.51
N ALA A 105 12.57 -21.01 -7.51
CA ALA A 105 12.40 -20.64 -6.10
C ALA A 105 13.14 -19.34 -5.75
N ILE A 106 14.38 -19.16 -6.22
CA ILE A 106 15.15 -17.92 -6.03
C ILE A 106 14.43 -16.74 -6.70
N CYS A 107 13.98 -16.91 -7.94
CA CYS A 107 13.23 -15.88 -8.66
C CYS A 107 11.94 -15.50 -7.93
N ALA A 108 11.21 -16.47 -7.36
CA ALA A 108 10.00 -16.17 -6.58
C ALA A 108 10.31 -15.25 -5.39
N VAL A 109 11.36 -15.54 -4.62
CA VAL A 109 11.79 -14.71 -3.48
C VAL A 109 12.21 -13.31 -3.95
N LEU A 110 12.96 -13.21 -5.05
CA LEU A 110 13.36 -11.92 -5.62
C LEU A 110 12.17 -11.09 -6.10
N VAL A 111 11.16 -11.73 -6.70
CA VAL A 111 9.92 -11.05 -7.11
C VAL A 111 9.17 -10.52 -5.89
N ILE A 112 9.04 -11.30 -4.81
CA ILE A 112 8.42 -10.85 -3.55
C ILE A 112 9.14 -9.60 -3.03
N ALA A 113 10.46 -9.68 -2.84
CA ALA A 113 11.25 -8.58 -2.29
C ALA A 113 11.22 -7.34 -3.19
N GLY A 114 11.35 -7.52 -4.49
CA GLY A 114 11.35 -6.44 -5.48
C GLY A 114 10.00 -5.72 -5.54
N VAL A 115 8.89 -6.47 -5.62
CA VAL A 115 7.56 -5.87 -5.74
C VAL A 115 7.15 -5.14 -4.46
N VAL A 116 7.41 -5.73 -3.28
CA VAL A 116 7.09 -5.08 -2.00
C VAL A 116 7.90 -3.80 -1.82
N SER A 117 9.20 -3.84 -2.10
CA SER A 117 10.08 -2.66 -2.00
C SER A 117 9.67 -1.55 -2.97
N LEU A 118 9.40 -1.91 -4.23
CA LEU A 118 9.00 -0.95 -5.26
C LEU A 118 7.63 -0.33 -4.97
N THR A 119 6.68 -1.12 -4.47
CA THR A 119 5.37 -0.63 -4.03
C THR A 119 5.54 0.36 -2.89
N TYR A 120 6.35 0.01 -1.89
CA TYR A 120 6.62 0.89 -0.76
C TYR A 120 7.24 2.21 -1.23
N ILE A 121 8.28 2.18 -2.06
CA ILE A 121 8.95 3.40 -2.54
C ILE A 121 8.00 4.29 -3.36
N ASN A 122 7.22 3.71 -4.26
CA ASN A 122 6.33 4.47 -5.14
C ASN A 122 5.22 5.18 -4.39
N ASP A 123 4.70 4.60 -3.30
CA ASP A 123 3.62 5.20 -2.51
C ASP A 123 4.11 6.17 -1.42
N LYS A 124 5.39 6.59 -1.45
CA LYS A 124 5.94 7.60 -0.52
C LYS A 124 5.09 8.87 -0.47
N GLY A 125 4.58 9.33 -1.61
CA GLY A 125 3.71 10.51 -1.68
C GLY A 125 2.45 10.39 -0.84
N CYS A 126 1.83 9.21 -0.82
CA CYS A 126 0.63 8.97 -0.04
C CYS A 126 0.89 8.92 1.47
N ARG A 127 2.08 8.46 1.88
CA ARG A 127 2.50 8.51 3.29
C ARG A 127 2.79 9.94 3.76
N GLN A 128 3.34 10.78 2.89
CA GLN A 128 3.53 12.21 3.17
C GLN A 128 2.17 12.92 3.27
N ALA A 129 1.25 12.63 2.34
CA ALA A 129 -0.07 13.24 2.29
C ALA A 129 -1.00 12.78 3.43
N ASP A 130 -0.69 11.68 4.13
CA ASP A 130 -1.51 11.17 5.23
C ASP A 130 -1.64 12.20 6.36
N LEU A 131 -0.54 12.87 6.74
CA LEU A 131 -0.58 13.92 7.77
C LEU A 131 -1.50 15.08 7.37
N LEU A 132 -1.45 15.50 6.10
CA LEU A 132 -2.33 16.54 5.57
C LEU A 132 -3.81 16.12 5.67
N VAL A 133 -4.13 14.88 5.30
CA VAL A 133 -5.49 14.34 5.37
C VAL A 133 -5.95 14.22 6.83
N GLN A 134 -5.09 13.74 7.73
CA GLN A 134 -5.41 13.63 9.16
C GLN A 134 -5.71 14.99 9.78
N TYR A 135 -4.86 16.00 9.53
CA TYR A 135 -5.13 17.35 10.01
C TYR A 135 -6.44 17.90 9.46
N THR A 136 -6.71 17.70 8.17
CA THR A 136 -7.97 18.10 7.54
C THR A 136 -9.19 17.49 8.22
N ARG A 137 -9.16 16.20 8.58
CA ARG A 137 -10.29 15.53 9.26
C ARG A 137 -10.55 16.12 10.64
N VAL A 138 -9.49 16.23 11.43
CA VAL A 138 -9.56 16.74 12.81
C VAL A 138 -10.03 18.21 12.82
N SER A 139 -9.73 18.96 11.77
CA SER A 139 -10.04 20.38 11.64
C SER A 139 -11.14 20.69 10.61
N SER A 140 -11.99 19.72 10.28
CA SER A 140 -13.06 19.89 9.28
C SER A 140 -13.99 21.08 9.57
N GLY A 141 -14.16 21.43 10.85
CA GLY A 141 -14.91 22.61 11.28
C GLY A 141 -14.28 23.98 10.95
N ALA A 142 -13.00 24.02 10.56
CA ALA A 142 -12.34 25.24 10.08
C ALA A 142 -12.49 25.43 8.56
N VAL A 143 -12.69 24.34 7.80
CA VAL A 143 -12.75 24.38 6.33
C VAL A 143 -14.01 25.10 5.84
N MET A 144 -15.15 24.89 6.51
CA MET A 144 -16.42 25.54 6.18
C MET A 144 -16.78 26.64 7.20
N PRO A 145 -17.49 27.70 6.79
CA PRO A 145 -17.90 28.76 7.72
C PRO A 145 -18.95 28.26 8.72
N SER A 146 -18.88 28.77 9.94
CA SER A 146 -19.98 28.65 10.90
C SER A 146 -21.05 29.73 10.65
N PHE A 147 -22.30 29.29 10.59
CA PHE A 147 -23.45 30.18 10.43
C PHE A 147 -24.06 30.62 11.77
N ASN A 148 -23.73 29.95 12.87
CA ASN A 148 -24.23 30.26 14.21
C ASN A 148 -23.32 31.25 14.94
N SER A 149 -23.90 32.29 15.55
CA SER A 149 -23.16 33.27 16.36
C SER A 149 -22.57 32.62 17.62
N GLY A 150 -21.27 32.80 17.85
CA GLY A 150 -20.57 32.26 19.04
C GLY A 150 -20.20 30.78 18.97
N GLN A 151 -20.45 30.12 17.83
CA GLN A 151 -19.98 28.75 17.57
C GLN A 151 -18.95 28.79 16.44
N GLY A 152 -17.77 28.21 16.65
CA GLY A 152 -16.72 28.09 15.64
C GLY A 152 -15.31 28.31 16.21
N PRO A 153 -14.27 28.01 15.42
CA PRO A 153 -12.89 28.26 15.81
C PRO A 153 -12.64 29.76 16.09
N THR A 154 -11.77 30.05 17.04
CA THR A 154 -11.29 31.42 17.28
C THR A 154 -10.33 31.87 16.18
N ALA A 155 -10.03 33.17 16.09
CA ALA A 155 -9.05 33.68 15.13
C ALA A 155 -7.66 33.00 15.28
N GLY A 156 -7.23 32.74 16.52
CA GLY A 156 -5.98 32.01 16.80
C GLY A 156 -6.04 30.54 16.37
N ASP A 157 -7.23 29.91 16.43
CA ASP A 157 -7.42 28.54 15.96
C ASP A 157 -7.27 28.45 14.43
N TYR A 158 -7.79 29.43 13.68
CA TYR A 158 -7.62 29.50 12.22
C TYR A 158 -6.15 29.71 11.82
N GLU A 159 -5.42 30.59 12.51
CA GLU A 159 -4.00 30.80 12.25
C GLU A 159 -3.17 29.54 12.53
N ASN A 160 -3.41 28.87 13.65
CA ASN A 160 -2.74 27.63 13.99
C ASN A 160 -3.10 26.51 12.99
N TRP A 161 -4.37 26.39 12.62
CA TRP A 161 -4.84 25.43 11.64
C TRP A 161 -4.18 25.62 10.27
N SER A 162 -4.24 26.83 9.72
CA SER A 162 -3.68 27.12 8.40
C SER A 162 -2.17 26.93 8.35
N LYS A 163 -1.46 27.23 9.46
CA LYS A 163 -0.06 26.90 9.63
C LYS A 163 0.19 25.39 9.57
N LEU A 164 -0.54 24.59 10.34
CA LEU A 164 -0.39 23.12 10.35
C LEU A 164 -0.70 22.49 8.98
N ILE A 165 -1.75 22.95 8.30
CA ILE A 165 -2.11 22.47 6.96
C ILE A 165 -1.02 22.81 5.96
N ARG A 166 -0.47 24.03 6.01
CA ARG A 166 0.61 24.46 5.13
C ARG A 166 1.91 23.68 5.38
N GLU A 167 2.29 23.50 6.64
CA GLU A 167 3.47 22.71 7.01
C GLU A 167 3.34 21.24 6.57
N ALA A 168 2.13 20.66 6.65
CA ALA A 168 1.86 19.31 6.15
C ALA A 168 1.83 19.26 4.61
N ALA A 169 1.29 20.27 3.95
CA ALA A 169 1.29 20.39 2.50
C ALA A 169 2.71 20.47 1.92
N ASP A 170 3.58 21.26 2.54
CA ASP A 170 4.98 21.43 2.12
C ASP A 170 5.81 20.14 2.25
N GLN A 171 5.37 19.18 3.09
CA GLN A 171 6.00 17.86 3.22
C GLN A 171 5.65 16.90 2.08
N VAL A 172 4.60 17.21 1.29
CA VAL A 172 4.18 16.37 0.16
C VAL A 172 5.03 16.71 -1.07
N THR A 173 6.03 15.87 -1.34
CA THR A 173 7.01 16.12 -2.42
C THR A 173 6.74 15.33 -3.70
N ALA A 174 5.80 14.38 -3.68
CA ALA A 174 5.48 13.57 -4.84
C ALA A 174 4.86 14.43 -5.95
N SER A 175 5.43 14.40 -7.16
CA SER A 175 5.13 15.35 -8.25
C SER A 175 3.65 15.43 -8.66
N ASP A 176 2.92 14.35 -8.43
CA ASP A 176 1.51 14.16 -8.77
C ASP A 176 0.54 14.48 -7.62
N LEU A 177 1.04 14.70 -6.40
CA LEU A 177 0.27 15.11 -5.23
C LEU A 177 0.66 16.51 -4.74
N ALA A 178 1.93 16.90 -4.95
CA ALA A 178 2.49 18.16 -4.49
C ALA A 178 1.74 19.40 -4.98
N PRO A 179 1.27 19.48 -6.24
CA PRO A 179 0.48 20.64 -6.69
C PRO A 179 -0.83 20.79 -5.91
N HIS A 180 -1.55 19.68 -5.71
CA HIS A 180 -2.80 19.65 -4.94
C HIS A 180 -2.56 19.99 -3.46
N ALA A 181 -1.55 19.37 -2.85
CA ALA A 181 -1.18 19.64 -1.48
C ALA A 181 -0.80 21.11 -1.26
N LYS A 182 0.03 21.66 -2.15
CA LYS A 182 0.41 23.08 -2.10
C LYS A 182 -0.82 23.99 -2.20
N ARG A 183 -1.74 23.71 -3.14
CA ARG A 183 -2.99 24.47 -3.29
C ARG A 183 -3.85 24.40 -2.03
N ILE A 184 -3.94 23.25 -1.38
CA ILE A 184 -4.62 23.08 -0.08
C ILE A 184 -3.99 23.97 1.00
N GLY A 185 -2.66 24.06 1.06
CA GLY A 185 -1.95 24.97 1.98
C GLY A 185 -2.24 26.46 1.72
N GLU A 186 -2.29 26.85 0.45
CA GLU A 186 -2.69 28.21 0.03
C GLU A 186 -4.13 28.52 0.43
N LEU A 187 -5.07 27.62 0.09
CA LEU A 187 -6.49 27.75 0.41
C LEU A 187 -6.73 27.83 1.92
N ALA A 188 -5.96 27.10 2.74
CA ALA A 188 -6.06 27.22 4.19
C ALA A 188 -5.70 28.63 4.68
N THR A 189 -4.69 29.25 4.07
CA THR A 189 -4.32 30.64 4.38
C THR A 189 -5.45 31.59 3.95
N GLU A 190 -6.00 31.41 2.75
CA GLU A 190 -7.10 32.24 2.24
C GLU A 190 -8.38 32.11 3.08
N ILE A 191 -8.69 30.91 3.58
CA ILE A 191 -9.81 30.66 4.49
C ILE A 191 -9.63 31.40 5.81
N THR A 192 -8.43 31.37 6.40
CA THR A 192 -8.12 32.12 7.63
C THR A 192 -8.34 33.61 7.42
N GLU A 193 -7.90 34.17 6.30
CA GLU A 193 -8.10 35.58 5.99
C GLU A 193 -9.57 35.94 5.74
N ALA A 194 -10.33 35.08 5.05
CA ALA A 194 -11.77 35.25 4.89
C ALA A 194 -12.52 35.20 6.24
N ALA A 195 -12.12 34.30 7.14
CA ALA A 195 -12.68 34.20 8.49
C ALA A 195 -12.39 35.46 9.33
N LYS A 196 -11.17 35.99 9.28
CA LYS A 196 -10.80 37.26 9.94
C LYS A 196 -11.60 38.46 9.42
N ALA A 197 -11.84 38.48 8.11
CA ALA A 197 -12.65 39.51 7.46
C ALA A 197 -14.17 39.32 7.67
N ASN A 198 -14.61 38.22 8.31
CA ASN A 198 -16.00 37.81 8.45
C ASN A 198 -16.74 37.67 7.10
N ASP A 199 -16.01 37.32 6.04
CA ASP A 199 -16.51 37.13 4.67
C ASP A 199 -16.98 35.67 4.48
N LYS A 200 -18.18 35.38 4.99
CA LYS A 200 -18.76 34.02 4.95
C LYS A 200 -18.97 33.47 3.54
N PRO A 201 -19.46 34.25 2.55
CA PRO A 201 -19.59 33.76 1.18
C PRO A 201 -18.26 33.31 0.59
N ARG A 202 -17.19 34.10 0.78
CA ARG A 202 -15.85 33.74 0.31
C ARG A 202 -15.28 32.54 1.05
N HIS A 203 -15.46 32.46 2.36
CA HIS A 203 -15.06 31.28 3.15
C HIS A 203 -15.74 30.02 2.61
N ALA A 204 -17.06 30.06 2.36
CA ALA A 204 -17.77 28.90 1.81
C ALA A 204 -17.23 28.46 0.45
N SER A 205 -16.95 29.39 -0.49
CA SER A 205 -16.40 29.03 -1.80
C SER A 205 -15.00 28.43 -1.70
N LEU A 206 -14.15 28.98 -0.82
CA LEU A 206 -12.81 28.46 -0.59
C LEU A 206 -12.84 27.06 0.06
N GLY A 207 -13.79 26.81 0.97
CA GLY A 207 -13.99 25.50 1.57
C GLY A 207 -14.39 24.43 0.54
N VAL A 208 -15.20 24.79 -0.47
CA VAL A 208 -15.52 23.89 -1.59
C VAL A 208 -14.27 23.58 -2.42
N GLU A 209 -13.52 24.61 -2.81
CA GLU A 209 -12.28 24.44 -3.59
C GLU A 209 -11.25 23.59 -2.84
N TYR A 210 -11.16 23.78 -1.51
CA TYR A 210 -10.30 22.98 -0.64
C TYR A 210 -10.62 21.48 -0.73
N TYR A 211 -11.90 21.11 -0.67
CA TYR A 211 -12.30 19.71 -0.81
C TYR A 211 -12.14 19.18 -2.24
N ASP A 212 -12.29 20.03 -3.24
CA ASP A 212 -12.04 19.64 -4.64
C ASP A 212 -10.57 19.31 -4.88
N GLU A 213 -9.63 20.05 -4.27
CA GLU A 213 -8.20 19.75 -4.30
C GLU A 213 -7.82 18.53 -3.44
N LEU A 214 -8.58 18.25 -2.37
CA LEU A 214 -8.36 17.09 -1.52
C LEU A 214 -8.79 15.77 -2.20
N LYS A 215 -9.86 15.78 -3.01
CA LYS A 215 -10.41 14.59 -3.68
C LYS A 215 -9.37 13.80 -4.49
N PRO A 216 -8.54 14.42 -5.36
CA PRO A 216 -7.46 13.73 -6.08
C PRO A 216 -6.50 12.98 -5.16
N ILE A 217 -6.13 13.58 -4.02
CA ILE A 217 -5.24 12.98 -3.03
C ILE A 217 -5.90 11.74 -2.41
N LEU A 218 -7.15 11.87 -1.96
CA LEU A 218 -7.93 10.76 -1.39
C LEU A 218 -8.10 9.61 -2.38
N ALA A 219 -8.45 9.92 -3.63
CA ALA A 219 -8.67 8.94 -4.68
C ALA A 219 -7.39 8.18 -5.01
N LYS A 220 -6.27 8.88 -5.16
CA LYS A 220 -4.97 8.27 -5.48
C LYS A 220 -4.46 7.40 -4.33
N CYS A 221 -4.56 7.92 -3.10
CA CYS A 221 -4.03 7.27 -1.91
C CYS A 221 -5.00 6.27 -1.28
N ARG A 222 -6.21 6.13 -1.83
CA ARG A 222 -7.28 5.23 -1.35
C ARG A 222 -7.63 5.52 0.12
N ILE A 223 -7.62 6.79 0.49
CA ILE A 223 -7.93 7.26 1.83
C ILE A 223 -9.41 7.67 1.87
N THR A 224 -10.19 7.12 2.80
CA THR A 224 -11.60 7.50 3.01
C THR A 224 -11.69 8.57 4.08
N LEU A 225 -12.25 9.74 3.79
CA LEU A 225 -12.37 10.85 4.75
C LEU A 225 -13.29 10.51 5.92
#